data_AF-X0XDY8-F1
#
_entry.id   AF-X0XDY8-F1
#
_cell.length_a   1.000
_cell.length_b   1.000
_cell.length_c   1.000
_cell.angle_alpha   90.00
_cell.angle_beta   90.00
_cell.angle_gamma   90.00
#
_symmetry.space_group_name_H-M   'P 1'
#
loop_
_entity.id
_entity.type
_entity.pdbx_description
1 polymer ?
#
loop_
_entity_poly.entity_id
_entity_poly.type
_entity_poly.pdbx_seq_one_letter_code
_entity_poly.pdbx_strand_id
1 'polypeptide(L)'
;SPIRYSRTKIVDKADISFSMINNPDMLLAFAGGEPQGSQVILRIVIVDDDYSLVGDTSATIFEGTVDAWTMTEDNLKMSVVSAMSQWSLKALRTHSSSCSWKVFKGANADSPCMYVGSETRCDRTYKRCEQLNNVVNFGGFRWLPSIVDKEVKWGID
;
A
#
# COMPACT_ATOMS: atom_id res chain seq x y z
N SER A 1 -5.60 -15.81 -20.27
CA SER A 1 -4.56 -16.81 -19.93
C SER A 1 -4.64 -17.07 -18.43
N PRO A 2 -4.62 -18.32 -17.93
CA PRO A 2 -4.75 -18.58 -16.49
C PRO A 2 -3.59 -17.93 -15.72
N ILE A 3 -3.91 -17.32 -14.57
CA ILE A 3 -2.92 -16.78 -13.64
C ILE A 3 -2.07 -17.96 -13.15
N ARG A 4 -0.75 -17.90 -13.37
CA ARG A 4 0.20 -18.93 -12.94
C ARG A 4 1.35 -18.27 -12.20
N TYR A 5 1.52 -18.65 -10.94
CA TYR A 5 2.66 -18.25 -10.13
C TYR A 5 3.80 -19.23 -10.33
N SER A 6 5.01 -18.72 -10.49
CA SER A 6 6.25 -19.50 -10.43
C SER A 6 7.33 -18.68 -9.75
N ARG A 7 8.45 -19.31 -9.36
CA ARG A 7 9.61 -18.59 -8.79
C ARG A 7 10.17 -17.52 -9.73
N THR A 8 9.85 -17.60 -11.03
CA THR A 8 10.29 -16.65 -12.07
C THR A 8 9.15 -15.75 -12.58
N LYS A 9 7.92 -15.96 -12.12
CA LYS A 9 6.73 -15.23 -12.58
C LYS A 9 5.83 -14.93 -11.39
N ILE A 10 5.99 -13.71 -10.87
CA ILE A 10 5.09 -13.12 -9.88
C ILE A 10 4.09 -12.27 -10.67
N VAL A 11 2.79 -12.51 -10.45
CA VAL A 11 1.74 -11.73 -11.09
C VAL A 11 1.43 -10.53 -10.19
N ASP A 12 1.72 -9.34 -10.68
CA ASP A 12 1.55 -8.07 -9.99
C ASP A 12 0.23 -7.37 -10.37
N LYS A 13 -0.30 -7.65 -11.56
CA LYS A 13 -1.53 -7.08 -12.11
C LYS A 13 -2.40 -8.13 -12.80
N ALA A 14 -3.71 -8.03 -12.63
CA ALA A 14 -4.73 -8.80 -13.34
C ALA A 14 -5.76 -7.87 -13.98
N ASP A 15 -5.93 -7.95 -15.30
CA ASP A 15 -6.98 -7.26 -16.02
C ASP A 15 -8.22 -8.18 -16.14
N ILE A 16 -9.36 -7.70 -15.65
CA ILE A 16 -10.62 -8.43 -15.62
C ILE A 16 -11.64 -7.68 -16.46
N SER A 17 -12.33 -8.39 -17.35
CA SER A 17 -13.38 -7.83 -18.19
C SER A 17 -14.67 -8.63 -18.04
N PHE A 18 -15.77 -7.94 -17.78
CA PHE A 18 -17.11 -8.51 -17.68
C PHE A 18 -18.05 -7.85 -18.69
N SER A 19 -18.96 -8.64 -19.26
CA SER A 19 -20.09 -8.10 -20.00
C SER A 19 -21.22 -7.77 -19.03
N MET A 20 -21.69 -6.52 -19.10
CA MET A 20 -22.71 -5.99 -18.18
C MET A 20 -24.13 -6.39 -18.59
N ILE A 21 -24.31 -6.91 -19.81
CA ILE A 21 -25.59 -7.39 -20.34
C ILE A 21 -26.23 -8.43 -19.40
N ASN A 22 -25.41 -9.22 -18.69
CA ASN A 22 -25.88 -10.29 -17.81
C ASN A 22 -25.88 -9.92 -16.32
N ASN A 23 -25.42 -8.72 -15.92
CA ASN A 23 -25.25 -8.34 -14.51
C ASN A 23 -25.57 -6.86 -14.28
N PRO A 24 -26.87 -6.47 -14.22
CA PRO A 24 -27.28 -5.06 -14.06
C PRO A 24 -26.83 -4.45 -12.73
N ASP A 25 -26.65 -5.25 -11.68
CA ASP A 25 -26.19 -4.78 -10.36
C ASP A 25 -24.76 -4.21 -10.38
N MET A 26 -23.92 -4.69 -11.31
CA MET A 26 -22.57 -4.16 -11.52
C MET A 26 -22.60 -2.71 -12.03
N LEU A 27 -23.64 -2.32 -12.77
CA LEU A 27 -23.78 -0.93 -13.23
C LEU A 27 -23.99 0.01 -12.05
N LEU A 28 -24.85 -0.37 -11.09
CA LEU A 28 -25.13 0.46 -9.92
C LEU A 28 -23.92 0.58 -9.00
N ALA A 29 -23.19 -0.51 -8.78
CA ALA A 29 -22.00 -0.53 -7.92
C ALA A 29 -20.84 0.32 -8.47
N PHE A 30 -20.66 0.37 -9.80
CA PHE A 30 -19.56 1.11 -10.44
C PHE A 30 -19.95 2.52 -10.88
N ALA A 31 -21.18 2.76 -11.34
CA ALA A 31 -21.64 4.08 -11.76
C ALA A 31 -22.05 4.99 -10.59
N GLY A 32 -22.57 4.41 -9.50
CA GLY A 32 -23.03 5.14 -8.32
C GLY A 32 -22.02 5.21 -7.16
N GLY A 33 -20.87 4.54 -7.27
CA GLY A 33 -19.87 4.43 -6.20
C GLY A 33 -18.45 4.81 -6.61
N GLU A 34 -17.51 4.67 -5.67
CA GLU A 34 -16.06 4.81 -5.90
C GLU A 34 -15.39 3.44 -5.77
N PRO A 35 -15.34 2.64 -6.86
CA PRO A 35 -14.80 1.29 -6.81
C PRO A 35 -13.26 1.28 -6.73
N GLN A 36 -12.60 2.42 -6.96
CA GLN A 36 -11.14 2.53 -6.88
C GLN A 36 -10.65 2.31 -5.44
N GLY A 37 -9.59 1.53 -5.27
CA GLY A 37 -9.07 1.16 -3.95
C GLY A 37 -9.83 0.04 -3.24
N SER A 38 -10.95 -0.45 -3.80
CA SER A 38 -11.68 -1.58 -3.24
C SER A 38 -10.87 -2.89 -3.34
N GLN A 39 -10.96 -3.74 -2.31
CA GLN A 39 -10.28 -5.03 -2.27
C GLN A 39 -10.99 -6.05 -3.19
N VAL A 40 -10.22 -6.81 -3.95
CA VAL A 40 -10.70 -7.85 -4.87
C VAL A 40 -9.95 -9.15 -4.60
N ILE A 41 -10.72 -10.24 -4.47
CA ILE A 41 -10.19 -11.59 -4.29
C ILE A 41 -10.77 -12.49 -5.38
N LEU A 42 -9.91 -13.02 -6.25
CA LEU A 42 -10.28 -13.99 -7.27
C LEU A 42 -10.06 -15.41 -6.74
N ARG A 43 -11.10 -16.24 -6.82
CA ARG A 43 -11.08 -17.64 -6.38
C ARG A 43 -11.51 -18.57 -7.51
N ILE A 44 -10.85 -19.72 -7.64
CA ILE A 44 -11.41 -20.87 -8.36
C ILE A 44 -12.24 -21.66 -7.38
N VAL A 45 -13.45 -22.00 -7.80
CA VAL A 45 -14.36 -22.90 -7.10
C VAL A 45 -14.71 -24.07 -8.01
N ILE A 46 -14.97 -25.23 -7.42
CA ILE A 46 -15.49 -26.40 -8.13
C ILE A 46 -17.01 -26.39 -7.93
N VAL A 47 -17.75 -26.47 -9.03
CA VAL A 47 -19.22 -26.48 -9.05
C VAL A 47 -19.71 -27.80 -9.61
N ASP A 48 -20.82 -28.27 -9.05
CA ASP A 48 -21.53 -29.49 -9.48
C ASP A 48 -22.36 -29.22 -10.74
N ASP A 49 -22.96 -30.26 -11.29
CA ASP A 49 -23.87 -30.21 -12.44
C ASP A 49 -25.10 -29.29 -12.17
N ASP A 50 -25.47 -29.10 -10.90
CA ASP A 50 -26.53 -28.18 -10.46
C ASP A 50 -26.04 -26.74 -10.21
N TYR A 51 -24.80 -26.40 -10.62
CA TYR A 51 -24.15 -25.11 -10.33
C TYR A 51 -24.01 -24.79 -8.83
N SER A 52 -24.13 -25.80 -7.97
CA SER A 52 -23.92 -25.69 -6.54
C SER A 52 -22.44 -25.93 -6.19
N LEU A 53 -21.94 -25.27 -5.15
CA LEU A 53 -20.53 -25.38 -4.76
C LEU A 53 -20.26 -26.79 -4.20
N VAL A 54 -19.33 -27.54 -4.82
CA VAL A 54 -18.92 -28.86 -4.34
C VAL A 54 -17.87 -28.67 -3.24
N GLY A 55 -18.38 -28.55 -2.02
CA GLY A 55 -17.56 -28.33 -0.82
C GLY A 55 -17.01 -26.90 -0.68
N ASP A 56 -16.41 -26.62 0.47
CA ASP A 56 -15.78 -25.31 0.79
C ASP A 56 -14.40 -25.11 0.15
N THR A 57 -14.03 -25.99 -0.79
CA THR A 57 -12.76 -25.97 -1.50
C THR A 57 -12.72 -24.85 -2.53
N SER A 58 -12.42 -23.64 -2.05
CA SER A 58 -12.05 -22.49 -2.90
C SER A 58 -10.54 -22.27 -2.84
N ALA A 59 -9.93 -22.10 -4.01
CA ALA A 59 -8.51 -21.76 -4.13
C ALA A 59 -8.38 -20.29 -4.54
N THR A 60 -7.82 -19.46 -3.65
CA THR A 60 -7.50 -18.05 -3.98
C THR A 60 -6.39 -18.00 -5.01
N ILE A 61 -6.69 -17.40 -6.15
CA ILE A 61 -5.76 -17.24 -7.27
C ILE A 61 -5.11 -15.87 -7.23
N PHE A 62 -5.83 -14.83 -6.84
CA PHE A 62 -5.30 -13.47 -6.87
C PHE A 62 -5.99 -12.63 -5.82
N GLU A 63 -5.22 -11.76 -5.17
CA GLU A 63 -5.71 -10.78 -4.21
C GLU A 63 -5.05 -9.44 -4.51
N GLY A 64 -5.85 -8.38 -4.51
CA GLY A 64 -5.38 -7.05 -4.80
C GLY A 64 -6.43 -5.97 -4.60
N THR A 65 -6.13 -4.77 -5.08
CA THR A 65 -7.01 -3.60 -5.05
C THR A 65 -7.29 -3.12 -6.47
N VAL A 66 -8.48 -2.57 -6.71
CA VAL A 66 -8.81 -1.92 -7.99
C VAL A 66 -7.96 -0.67 -8.15
N ASP A 67 -7.10 -0.66 -9.17
CA ASP A 67 -6.24 0.47 -9.51
C ASP A 67 -6.92 1.40 -10.50
N ALA A 68 -7.46 0.83 -11.58
CA ALA A 68 -8.16 1.56 -12.62
C ALA A 68 -9.34 0.74 -13.13
N TRP A 69 -10.38 1.42 -13.56
CA TRP A 69 -11.54 0.80 -14.19
C TRP A 69 -12.04 1.69 -15.33
N THR A 70 -12.70 1.08 -16.29
CA THR A 70 -13.34 1.77 -17.40
C THR A 70 -14.61 1.01 -17.73
N MET A 71 -15.68 1.77 -17.88
CA MET A 71 -17.00 1.25 -18.20
C MET A 71 -17.45 1.81 -19.54
N THR A 72 -17.91 0.91 -20.39
CA THR A 72 -18.63 1.20 -21.64
C THR A 72 -20.05 0.65 -21.50
N GLU A 73 -20.96 1.02 -22.39
CA GLU A 73 -22.38 0.62 -22.33
C GLU A 73 -22.58 -0.89 -22.07
N ASP A 74 -21.77 -1.75 -22.68
CA ASP A 74 -21.91 -3.21 -22.57
C ASP A 74 -20.81 -3.90 -21.76
N ASN A 75 -19.72 -3.21 -21.42
CA ASN A 75 -18.51 -3.83 -20.91
C ASN A 75 -17.88 -3.05 -19.76
N LEU A 76 -17.56 -3.76 -18.68
CA LEU A 76 -16.75 -3.27 -17.58
C LEU A 76 -15.36 -3.88 -17.66
N LYS A 77 -14.33 -3.05 -17.71
CA LYS A 77 -12.93 -3.44 -17.61
C LYS A 77 -12.34 -2.88 -16.32
N MET A 78 -11.68 -3.72 -15.54
CA MET A 78 -10.97 -3.30 -14.33
C MET A 78 -9.56 -3.89 -14.30
N SER A 79 -8.62 -3.10 -13.81
CA SER A 79 -7.24 -3.47 -13.54
C SER A 79 -7.09 -3.60 -12.04
N VAL A 80 -6.79 -4.81 -11.57
CA VAL A 80 -6.54 -5.10 -10.16
C VAL A 80 -5.04 -5.29 -9.96
N VAL A 81 -4.47 -4.57 -9.00
CA VAL A 81 -3.05 -4.65 -8.66
C VAL A 81 -2.87 -5.32 -7.30
N SER A 82 -1.91 -6.22 -7.20
CA SER A 82 -1.53 -6.83 -5.93
C SER A 82 -0.63 -5.89 -5.13
N ALA A 83 -0.45 -6.16 -3.83
CA ALA A 83 0.53 -5.45 -3.01
C ALA A 83 1.97 -5.49 -3.57
N MET A 84 2.28 -6.45 -4.44
CA MET A 84 3.59 -6.55 -5.08
C MET A 84 3.85 -5.42 -6.09
N SER A 85 2.80 -4.79 -6.65
CA SER A 85 2.98 -3.62 -7.52
C SER A 85 3.64 -2.45 -6.76
N GLN A 86 3.44 -2.38 -5.44
CA GLN A 86 4.03 -1.34 -4.60
C GLN A 86 5.55 -1.46 -4.49
N TRP A 87 6.14 -2.62 -4.78
CA TRP A 87 7.59 -2.82 -4.77
C TRP A 87 8.29 -2.07 -5.91
N SER A 88 7.57 -1.73 -6.98
CA SER A 88 8.04 -0.88 -8.06
C SER A 88 7.92 0.61 -7.75
N LEU A 89 7.18 0.98 -6.71
CA LEU A 89 6.97 2.38 -6.35
C LEU A 89 8.24 2.95 -5.75
N LYS A 90 8.63 4.12 -6.26
CA LYS A 90 9.72 4.88 -5.68
C LYS A 90 9.24 5.52 -4.38
N ALA A 91 9.84 5.14 -3.27
CA ALA A 91 9.59 5.81 -1.99
C ALA A 91 9.85 7.33 -2.14
N LEU A 92 8.87 8.14 -1.73
CA LEU A 92 8.92 9.60 -1.86
C LEU A 92 9.90 10.26 -0.87
N ARG A 93 10.42 9.50 0.10
CA ARG A 93 11.30 9.99 1.15
C ARG A 93 12.54 9.10 1.30
N THR A 94 13.70 9.75 1.35
CA THR A 94 14.97 9.10 1.71
C THR A 94 15.15 9.15 3.22
N HIS A 95 15.77 8.12 3.80
CA HIS A 95 16.19 8.16 5.20
C HIS A 95 17.24 9.27 5.40
N SER A 96 16.88 10.32 6.15
CA SER A 96 17.78 11.42 6.50
C SER A 96 18.04 11.46 8.00
N SER A 97 19.24 11.92 8.37
CA SER A 97 19.60 12.19 9.77
C SER A 97 18.89 13.42 10.35
N SER A 98 18.49 14.36 9.49
CA SER A 98 17.68 15.53 9.87
C SER A 98 16.18 15.20 9.87
N CYS A 99 15.41 15.94 10.67
CA CYS A 99 13.95 15.82 10.72
C CYS A 99 13.32 16.19 9.37
N SER A 100 12.56 15.28 8.77
CA SER A 100 11.90 15.51 7.47
C SER A 100 10.56 16.25 7.57
N TRP A 101 10.06 16.54 8.78
CA TRP A 101 8.81 17.28 8.95
C TRP A 101 8.90 18.69 8.40
N LYS A 102 8.00 19.00 7.47
CA LYS A 102 7.94 20.32 6.81
C LYS A 102 7.33 21.36 7.75
N VAL A 103 6.29 20.96 8.47
CA VAL A 103 5.52 21.83 9.38
C VAL A 103 5.96 21.60 10.83
N PHE A 104 6.43 22.65 11.48
CA PHE A 104 6.68 22.63 12.92
C PHE A 104 5.35 22.70 13.67
N LYS A 105 5.18 21.90 14.73
CA LYS A 105 3.90 21.71 15.45
C LYS A 105 2.76 21.14 14.61
N GLY A 106 3.04 20.50 13.48
CA GLY A 106 2.02 19.79 12.71
C GLY A 106 1.44 18.62 13.51
N ALA A 107 0.13 18.42 13.39
CA ALA A 107 -0.61 17.28 13.95
C ALA A 107 -1.25 16.40 12.85
N ASN A 108 -0.89 16.64 11.58
CA ASN A 108 -1.40 15.93 10.43
C ASN A 108 -0.49 14.75 10.04
N ALA A 109 -1.04 13.83 9.23
CA ALA A 109 -0.33 12.64 8.75
C ALA A 109 1.01 12.98 8.05
N ASP A 110 1.09 14.15 7.41
CA ASP A 110 2.28 14.58 6.66
C ASP A 110 3.37 15.23 7.51
N SER A 111 3.06 15.66 8.73
CA SER A 111 4.03 16.28 9.65
C SER A 111 3.61 16.08 11.10
N PRO A 112 3.70 14.87 11.66
CA PRO A 112 3.34 14.56 13.05
C PRO A 112 4.44 15.02 14.03
N CYS A 113 4.91 16.27 13.90
CA CYS A 113 5.90 16.83 14.81
C CYS A 113 5.32 17.00 16.22
N MET A 114 4.01 17.33 16.33
CA MET A 114 3.22 17.34 17.55
C MET A 114 3.84 18.11 18.75
N TYR A 115 4.79 19.01 18.48
CA TYR A 115 5.38 19.83 19.53
C TYR A 115 4.37 20.87 20.03
N VAL A 116 4.07 20.87 21.34
CA VAL A 116 3.05 21.72 21.97
C VAL A 116 3.62 22.88 22.81
N GLY A 117 4.94 23.01 22.92
CA GLY A 117 5.55 24.04 23.76
C GLY A 117 5.53 25.45 23.15
N SER A 118 6.07 26.43 23.90
CA SER A 118 6.03 27.86 23.55
C SER A 118 6.93 28.24 22.38
N GLU A 119 7.98 27.49 22.15
CA GLU A 119 8.94 27.74 21.07
C GLU A 119 8.26 27.82 19.69
N THR A 120 8.72 28.73 18.83
CA THR A 120 8.15 28.95 17.48
C THR A 120 9.12 28.56 16.37
N ARG A 121 10.41 28.36 16.69
CA ARG A 121 11.45 28.02 15.71
C ARG A 121 12.07 26.65 15.95
N CYS A 122 12.25 25.92 14.84
CA CYS A 122 12.88 24.61 14.80
C CYS A 122 13.93 24.59 13.67
N ASP A 123 15.16 24.18 14.00
CA ASP A 123 16.27 23.99 13.07
C ASP A 123 16.33 22.57 12.47
N ARG A 124 15.35 21.72 12.83
CA ARG A 124 15.20 20.33 12.40
C ARG A 124 16.35 19.39 12.80
N THR A 125 17.21 19.82 13.72
CA THR A 125 18.26 18.97 14.27
C THR A 125 17.72 18.08 15.39
N TYR A 126 18.35 16.91 15.58
CA TYR A 126 18.01 16.04 16.71
C TYR A 126 18.25 16.73 18.06
N LYS A 127 19.38 17.46 18.18
CA LYS A 127 19.75 18.21 19.40
C LYS A 127 18.66 19.22 19.79
N ARG A 128 18.04 19.88 18.82
CA ARG A 128 16.92 20.78 19.08
C ARG A 128 15.69 20.03 19.57
N CYS A 129 15.37 18.88 18.99
CA CYS A 129 14.24 18.08 19.46
C CYS A 129 14.46 17.55 20.88
N GLU A 130 15.70 17.25 21.26
CA GLU A 130 16.09 16.90 22.63
C GLU A 130 15.89 18.07 23.61
N GLN A 131 16.34 19.28 23.25
CA GLN A 131 16.08 20.50 24.04
C GLN A 131 14.59 20.81 24.23
N LEU A 132 13.78 20.50 23.21
CA LEU A 132 12.33 20.69 23.23
C LEU A 132 11.57 19.51 23.83
N ASN A 133 12.28 18.49 24.34
CA ASN A 133 11.72 17.24 24.87
C ASN A 133 10.71 16.56 23.91
N ASN A 134 10.99 16.62 22.60
CA ASN A 134 10.12 16.13 21.53
C ASN A 134 10.82 15.08 20.65
N VAL A 135 11.70 14.27 21.26
CA VAL A 135 12.49 13.25 20.57
C VAL A 135 11.62 12.14 20.00
N VAL A 136 10.52 11.79 20.69
CA VAL A 136 9.57 10.74 20.27
C VAL A 136 8.95 11.05 18.90
N ASN A 137 8.73 12.33 18.60
CA ASN A 137 8.11 12.78 17.35
C ASN A 137 9.17 13.24 16.32
N PHE A 138 10.43 12.85 16.47
CA PHE A 138 11.48 13.24 15.54
C PHE A 138 11.27 12.57 14.17
N GLY A 139 11.18 13.38 13.12
CA GLY A 139 10.86 12.93 11.77
C GLY A 139 12.03 12.42 10.95
N GLY A 140 13.13 12.04 11.59
CA GLY A 140 14.35 11.58 10.93
C GLY A 140 14.93 10.36 11.62
N PHE A 141 16.01 9.83 11.07
CA PHE A 141 16.73 8.68 11.60
C PHE A 141 18.09 9.13 12.10
N ARG A 142 18.23 9.36 13.42
CA ARG A 142 19.52 9.76 14.02
C ARG A 142 20.65 8.81 13.61
N TRP A 143 20.32 7.53 13.53
CA TRP A 143 21.20 6.45 13.15
C TRP A 143 20.57 5.68 12.00
N LEU A 144 21.38 5.18 11.06
CA LEU A 144 20.88 4.29 10.03
C LEU A 144 20.43 2.98 10.70
N PRO A 145 19.18 2.51 10.49
CA PRO A 145 18.71 1.25 11.06
C PRO A 145 19.60 0.04 10.70
N SER A 146 20.34 0.13 9.60
CA SER A 146 21.30 -0.90 9.17
C SER A 146 22.56 -1.00 10.03
N ILE A 147 22.83 -0.03 10.91
CA ILE A 147 24.03 0.10 11.75
C ILE A 147 23.68 0.15 13.24
N VAL A 148 22.47 0.59 13.60
CA VAL A 148 21.98 0.54 14.99
C VAL A 148 22.08 -0.89 15.52
N ASP A 149 22.64 -1.04 16.71
CA ASP A 149 22.86 -2.31 17.42
C ASP A 149 23.80 -3.32 16.74
N LYS A 150 24.53 -2.90 15.68
CA LYS A 150 25.60 -3.73 15.12
C LYS A 150 26.95 -3.34 15.72
N GLU A 151 27.68 -4.34 16.21
CA GLU A 151 29.08 -4.18 16.55
C GLU A 151 29.89 -3.87 15.29
N VAL A 152 30.31 -2.62 15.17
CA VAL A 152 31.28 -2.22 14.15
C VAL A 152 32.65 -2.69 14.64
N LYS A 153 33.11 -3.84 14.15
CA LYS A 153 34.48 -4.27 14.40
C LYS A 153 35.46 -3.31 13.72
N TRP A 154 36.25 -2.61 14.52
CA TRP A 154 37.38 -1.81 14.06
C TRP A 154 38.65 -2.66 14.16
N GLY A 155 38.97 -3.40 13.10
CA GLY A 155 40.15 -4.26 13.03
C GLY A 155 39.85 -5.58 12.32
N ILE A 156 40.82 -6.05 11.53
CA ILE A 156 40.84 -7.41 10.98
C ILE A 156 41.40 -8.30 12.09
N ASP A 157 40.61 -9.27 12.55
CA ASP A 157 41.13 -10.47 13.20
C ASP A 157 41.64 -11.43 12.10
#